data_AF-A0A812TX86-F1
#
_entry.id   AF-A0A812TX86-F1
#
_cell.length_a   1.000
_cell.length_b   1.000
_cell.length_c   1.000
_cell.angle_alpha   90.00
_cell.angle_beta   90.00
_cell.angle_gamma   90.00
#
_symmetry.space_group_name_H-M   'P 1'
#
loop_
_entity.id
_entity.type
_entity.pdbx_description
1 polymer ?
#
loop_
_entity_poly.entity_id
_entity_poly.type
_entity_poly.pdbx_seq_one_letter_code
_entity_poly.pdbx_strand_id
1 'polypeptide(L)'
;MGNKLEWVLTAKSLQAARESPGVGGALLVTGEMEVAGVYCRLKFFPDGSPLRQVPGFCSLYLVCTVPNVHVRFRLFAGTKFSPVLEANTARGGRDQGRHDLCHLKDVLGADGGIVVGAEILEVQPAT
;
A
#
# COMPACT_ATOMS: atom_id res chain seq x y z
N MET A 1 -11.60 -10.59 -13.68
CA MET A 1 -10.79 -10.17 -12.52
C MET A 1 -11.09 -8.72 -12.20
N GLY A 2 -11.17 -8.36 -10.93
CA GLY A 2 -11.33 -6.96 -10.53
C GLY A 2 -10.05 -6.15 -10.76
N ASN A 3 -10.18 -4.83 -10.78
CA ASN A 3 -9.05 -3.90 -10.87
C ASN A 3 -8.58 -3.42 -9.50
N LYS A 4 -9.15 -3.97 -8.41
CA LYS A 4 -8.83 -3.59 -7.03
C LYS A 4 -8.15 -4.72 -6.29
N LEU A 5 -7.17 -4.32 -5.52
CA LEU A 5 -6.45 -5.12 -4.55
C LEU A 5 -6.84 -4.61 -3.16
N GLU A 6 -7.62 -5.40 -2.43
CA GLU A 6 -8.12 -5.05 -1.09
C GLU A 6 -7.47 -5.92 -0.04
N TRP A 7 -6.99 -5.30 1.03
CA TRP A 7 -6.36 -5.97 2.15
C TRP A 7 -6.98 -5.53 3.48
N VAL A 8 -7.65 -6.47 4.13
CA VAL A 8 -8.23 -6.27 5.45
C VAL A 8 -7.16 -6.48 6.52
N LEU A 9 -6.91 -5.43 7.30
CA LEU A 9 -6.03 -5.43 8.45
C LEU A 9 -6.86 -5.33 9.73
N THR A 10 -6.71 -6.32 10.60
CA THR A 10 -7.40 -6.34 11.90
C THR A 10 -6.74 -5.39 12.90
N ALA A 11 -7.48 -4.95 13.91
CA ALA A 11 -6.93 -4.19 15.04
C ALA A 11 -5.73 -4.90 15.67
N LYS A 12 -5.80 -6.23 15.82
CA LYS A 12 -4.71 -7.05 16.38
C LYS A 12 -3.44 -6.96 15.53
N SER A 13 -3.55 -7.08 14.20
CA SER A 13 -2.38 -6.96 13.31
C SER A 13 -1.78 -5.56 13.31
N LEU A 14 -2.63 -4.52 13.38
CA LEU A 14 -2.15 -3.15 13.48
C LEU A 14 -1.44 -2.92 14.81
N GLN A 15 -2.02 -3.35 15.93
CA GLN A 15 -1.41 -3.21 17.25
C GLN A 15 -0.06 -3.92 17.31
N ALA A 16 0.02 -5.17 16.87
CA ALA A 16 1.27 -5.92 16.86
C ALA A 16 2.36 -5.26 16.01
N ALA A 17 1.98 -4.68 14.85
CA ALA A 17 2.93 -3.94 14.02
C ALA A 17 3.45 -2.68 14.73
N ARG A 18 2.58 -1.93 15.40
CA ARG A 18 2.93 -0.67 16.08
C ARG A 18 3.77 -0.88 17.33
N GLU A 19 3.57 -2.00 18.03
CA GLU A 19 4.35 -2.39 19.22
C GLU A 19 5.71 -3.03 18.87
N SER A 20 5.94 -3.34 17.59
CA SER A 20 7.19 -3.96 17.15
C SER A 20 8.39 -3.02 17.33
N PRO A 21 9.54 -3.51 17.80
CA PRO A 21 10.74 -2.69 18.01
C PRO A 21 11.20 -2.05 16.69
N GLY A 22 11.40 -0.73 16.69
CA GLY A 22 11.88 0.02 15.53
C GLY A 22 11.19 1.36 15.37
N VAL A 23 11.83 2.25 14.61
CA VAL A 23 11.28 3.57 14.29
C VAL A 23 10.13 3.39 13.29
N GLY A 24 8.88 3.56 13.75
CA GLY A 24 7.66 3.46 12.92
C GLY A 24 6.91 2.12 12.98
N GLY A 25 7.31 1.23 13.90
CA GLY A 25 6.76 -0.12 14.00
C GLY A 25 7.23 -1.04 12.87
N ALA A 26 6.62 -2.22 12.78
CA ALA A 26 6.90 -3.21 11.75
C ALA A 26 6.18 -2.90 10.43
N LEU A 27 6.87 -3.20 9.33
CA LEU A 27 6.28 -3.30 8.00
C LEU A 27 5.30 -4.47 7.96
N LEU A 28 4.06 -4.19 7.54
CA LEU A 28 3.10 -5.20 7.15
C LEU A 28 3.17 -5.39 5.63
N VAL A 29 3.28 -6.63 5.16
CA VAL A 29 3.35 -6.95 3.73
C VAL A 29 2.36 -8.06 3.36
N THR A 30 1.69 -7.93 2.23
CA THR A 30 0.86 -9.00 1.69
C THR A 30 1.69 -10.09 1.03
N GLY A 31 1.06 -11.25 0.79
CA GLY A 31 1.52 -12.15 -0.27
C GLY A 31 1.44 -11.49 -1.64
N GLU A 32 1.98 -12.18 -2.64
CA GLU A 32 1.84 -11.80 -4.04
C GLU A 32 0.43 -12.11 -4.53
N MET A 33 -0.19 -11.14 -5.20
CA MET A 33 -1.57 -11.22 -5.64
C MET A 33 -1.69 -10.71 -7.07
N GLU A 34 -2.54 -11.35 -7.86
CA GLU A 34 -2.83 -10.92 -9.22
C GLU A 34 -3.99 -9.92 -9.23
N VAL A 35 -3.79 -8.77 -9.86
CA VAL A 35 -4.81 -7.72 -10.04
C VAL A 35 -4.65 -7.12 -11.43
N ALA A 36 -5.74 -7.00 -12.19
CA ALA A 36 -5.72 -6.48 -13.56
C ALA A 36 -4.64 -7.11 -14.47
N GLY A 37 -4.34 -8.41 -14.30
CA GLY A 37 -3.33 -9.13 -15.10
C GLY A 37 -1.87 -8.86 -14.72
N VAL A 38 -1.60 -8.18 -13.59
CA VAL A 38 -0.26 -8.01 -13.04
C VAL A 38 -0.16 -8.55 -11.62
N TYR A 39 1.00 -9.09 -11.28
CA TYR A 39 1.33 -9.52 -9.92
C TYR A 39 1.87 -8.35 -9.10
N CYS A 40 1.32 -8.18 -7.90
CA CYS A 40 1.64 -7.09 -6.99
C CYS A 40 1.70 -7.53 -5.53
N ARG A 41 2.36 -6.72 -4.69
CA ARG A 41 2.29 -6.78 -3.22
C ARG A 41 1.98 -5.40 -2.66
N LEU A 42 1.35 -5.35 -1.49
CA LEU A 42 1.20 -4.13 -0.70
C LEU A 42 2.18 -4.13 0.47
N LYS A 43 2.75 -2.97 0.75
CA LYS A 43 3.56 -2.69 1.94
C LYS A 43 2.90 -1.56 2.73
N PHE A 44 2.54 -1.83 3.98
CA PHE A 44 1.85 -0.88 4.85
C PHE A 44 2.64 -0.61 6.13
N PHE A 45 2.77 0.66 6.49
CA PHE A 45 3.41 1.12 7.72
C PHE A 45 2.38 1.93 8.52
N PRO A 46 1.82 1.38 9.61
CA PRO A 46 0.77 2.04 10.36
C PRO A 46 1.20 3.40 10.96
N ASP A 47 2.45 3.51 11.41
CA ASP A 47 3.02 4.72 12.01
C ASP A 47 4.07 5.41 11.11
N GLY A 48 3.95 5.18 9.80
CA GLY A 48 4.81 5.80 8.79
C GLY A 48 6.09 5.02 8.49
N SER A 49 6.58 5.17 7.27
CA SER A 49 7.79 4.48 6.80
C SER A 49 9.07 4.99 7.48
N PRO A 50 10.14 4.18 7.55
CA PRO A 50 11.44 4.62 8.06
C PRO A 50 12.05 5.81 7.31
N LEU A 51 11.68 5.99 6.03
CA LEU A 51 12.20 7.06 5.17
C LEU A 51 11.58 8.42 5.48
N ARG A 52 10.34 8.43 5.97
CA ARG A 52 9.61 9.65 6.32
C ARG A 52 8.48 9.30 7.27
N GLN A 53 8.56 9.88 8.46
CA GLN A 53 7.55 9.76 9.50
C GLN A 53 6.86 11.10 9.68
N VAL A 54 5.56 11.11 9.44
CA VAL A 54 4.70 12.22 9.83
C VAL A 54 3.84 11.71 10.98
N PRO A 55 3.89 12.32 12.18
CA PRO A 55 3.19 11.80 13.35
C PRO A 55 1.72 11.47 13.07
N GLY A 56 1.35 10.21 13.33
CA GLY A 56 -0.02 9.71 13.16
C GLY A 56 -0.46 9.46 11.72
N PHE A 57 0.40 9.64 10.72
CA PHE A 57 0.13 9.25 9.33
C PHE A 57 0.64 7.84 9.04
N CYS A 58 -0.12 7.08 8.26
CA CYS A 58 0.32 5.80 7.72
C CYS A 58 0.97 5.95 6.34
N SER A 59 1.86 5.02 6.00
CA SER A 59 2.41 4.89 4.65
C SER A 59 1.91 3.61 3.96
N LEU A 60 1.70 3.68 2.65
CA LEU A 60 1.28 2.54 1.83
C LEU A 60 2.01 2.57 0.49
N TYR A 61 2.42 1.40 0.01
CA TYR A 61 3.11 1.22 -1.27
C TYR A 61 2.56 0.02 -2.02
N LEU A 62 2.53 0.14 -3.33
CA LEU A 62 2.35 -0.96 -4.27
C LEU A 62 3.72 -1.38 -4.81
N VAL A 63 3.93 -2.68 -4.88
CA VAL A 63 5.12 -3.30 -5.48
C VAL A 63 4.68 -4.17 -6.64
N CYS A 64 4.87 -3.71 -7.87
CA CYS A 64 4.63 -4.51 -9.06
C CYS A 64 5.83 -5.44 -9.29
N THR A 65 5.60 -6.75 -9.33
CA THR A 65 6.65 -7.77 -9.45
C THR A 65 6.87 -8.23 -10.89
N VAL A 66 5.94 -7.91 -11.79
CA VAL A 66 6.03 -8.23 -13.22
C VAL A 66 7.01 -7.28 -13.92
N PRO A 67 7.95 -7.77 -14.75
CA PRO A 67 8.87 -6.93 -15.50
C PRO A 67 8.19 -6.23 -16.69
N ASN A 68 8.80 -5.13 -17.15
CA ASN A 68 8.43 -4.43 -18.39
C ASN A 68 6.95 -4.02 -18.49
N VAL A 69 6.38 -3.53 -17.39
CA VAL A 69 5.04 -2.93 -17.38
C VAL A 69 5.08 -1.52 -16.80
N HIS A 70 4.21 -0.66 -17.32
CA HIS A 70 3.83 0.61 -16.73
C HIS A 70 2.42 0.47 -16.15
N VAL A 71 2.27 0.79 -14.88
CA VAL A 71 1.02 0.63 -14.13
C VAL A 71 0.62 1.98 -13.57
N ARG A 72 -0.59 2.45 -13.91
CA ARG A 72 -1.22 3.61 -13.26
C ARG A 72 -2.20 3.11 -12.22
N PHE A 73 -2.10 3.64 -11.01
CA PHE A 73 -2.92 3.18 -9.90
C PHE A 73 -3.17 4.30 -8.90
N ARG A 74 -4.12 4.08 -7.99
CA ARG A 74 -4.27 4.90 -6.77
C ARG A 74 -4.29 3.99 -5.56
N LEU A 75 -3.67 4.44 -4.49
CA LEU A 75 -3.69 3.76 -3.19
C LEU A 75 -4.90 4.22 -2.40
N PHE A 76 -5.39 3.37 -1.49
CA PHE A 76 -6.43 3.75 -0.56
C PHE A 76 -6.26 3.14 0.83
N ALA A 77 -6.83 3.83 1.81
CA ALA A 77 -6.98 3.41 3.19
C ALA A 77 -8.37 3.85 3.65
N GLY A 78 -9.27 2.90 3.90
CA GLY A 78 -10.69 3.17 4.10
C GLY A 78 -11.27 3.95 2.91
N THR A 79 -11.77 5.16 3.17
CA THR A 79 -12.33 6.06 2.16
C THR A 79 -11.33 7.09 1.60
N LYS A 80 -10.08 7.10 2.11
CA LYS A 80 -9.04 8.03 1.66
C LYS A 80 -8.26 7.43 0.50
N PHE A 81 -8.03 8.24 -0.53
CA PHE A 81 -7.28 7.86 -1.72
C PHE A 81 -6.05 8.75 -1.89
N SER A 82 -4.98 8.18 -2.43
CA SER A 82 -3.87 8.97 -2.95
C SER A 82 -4.26 9.64 -4.27
N PRO A 83 -3.49 10.64 -4.74
CA PRO A 83 -3.43 10.96 -6.16
C PRO A 83 -3.06 9.73 -7.01
N VAL A 84 -3.25 9.82 -8.32
CA VAL A 84 -2.77 8.79 -9.25
C VAL A 84 -1.24 8.72 -9.17
N LEU A 85 -0.74 7.49 -9.08
CA LEU A 85 0.68 7.14 -9.06
C LEU A 85 0.99 6.25 -10.26
N GLU A 86 2.27 6.18 -10.59
CA GLU A 86 2.76 5.38 -11.71
C GLU A 86 3.94 4.51 -11.26
N ALA A 87 3.93 3.25 -11.68
CA ALA A 87 5.04 2.32 -11.51
C ALA A 87 5.52 1.83 -12.86
N ASN A 88 6.79 2.06 -13.17
CA ASN A 88 7.46 1.50 -14.35
C ASN A 88 8.45 0.43 -13.88
N THR A 89 8.28 -0.81 -14.35
CA THR A 89 9.07 -1.96 -13.92
C THR A 89 10.17 -2.37 -14.92
N ALA A 90 10.39 -1.59 -15.99
CA ALA A 90 11.42 -1.89 -17.01
C ALA A 90 12.85 -2.01 -16.45
N ARG A 91 13.12 -1.40 -15.30
CA ARG A 91 14.44 -1.44 -14.62
C ARG A 91 14.41 -2.15 -13.27
N GLY A 92 13.51 -3.12 -13.09
CA GLY A 92 13.47 -3.98 -11.91
C GLY A 92 12.59 -3.47 -10.77
N GLY A 93 11.32 -3.19 -11.06
CA GLY A 93 10.21 -3.01 -10.11
C GLY A 93 10.55 -2.33 -8.77
N ARG A 94 10.37 -1.01 -8.65
CA ARG A 94 10.50 -0.30 -7.37
C ARG A 94 9.16 -0.14 -6.67
N ASP A 95 9.19 -0.12 -5.35
CA ASP A 95 8.05 0.29 -4.52
C ASP A 95 7.58 1.69 -4.94
N GLN A 96 6.29 1.86 -5.20
CA GLN A 96 5.68 3.16 -5.48
C GLN A 96 4.54 3.41 -4.51
N GLY A 97 4.51 4.58 -3.88
CA GLY A 97 3.52 4.84 -2.85
C GLY A 97 3.59 6.20 -2.19
N ARG A 98 2.96 6.29 -1.01
CA ARG A 98 2.86 7.51 -0.22
C ARG A 98 3.40 7.27 1.18
N HIS A 99 4.34 8.12 1.59
CA HIS A 99 4.83 8.18 2.96
C HIS A 99 3.77 8.75 3.92
N ASP A 100 2.91 9.63 3.41
CA ASP A 100 1.96 10.44 4.15
C ASP A 100 0.53 10.25 3.62
N LEU A 101 0.10 9.00 3.44
CA LEU A 101 -1.17 8.71 2.76
C LEU A 101 -2.36 9.40 3.46
N CYS A 102 -2.52 9.17 4.75
CA CYS A 102 -3.52 9.82 5.59
C CYS A 102 -3.22 9.57 7.07
N HIS A 103 -3.90 10.32 7.95
CA HIS A 103 -3.92 10.01 9.37
C HIS A 103 -4.59 8.65 9.63
N LEU A 104 -3.91 7.74 10.34
CA LEU A 104 -4.42 6.39 10.57
C LEU A 104 -5.75 6.39 11.31
N LYS A 105 -5.87 7.21 12.37
CA LYS A 105 -7.08 7.29 13.21
C LYS A 105 -8.35 7.67 12.41
N ASP A 106 -8.21 8.35 11.29
CA ASP A 106 -9.33 8.86 10.49
C ASP A 106 -9.94 7.77 9.59
N VAL A 107 -9.27 6.62 9.47
CA VAL A 107 -9.61 5.54 8.54
C VAL A 107 -9.80 4.18 9.22
N LEU A 108 -9.65 4.12 10.55
CA LEU A 108 -9.98 2.93 11.33
C LEU A 108 -11.49 2.71 11.40
N GLY A 109 -11.90 1.46 11.27
CA GLY A 109 -13.26 1.01 11.57
C GLY A 109 -13.56 1.05 13.06
N ALA A 110 -14.83 0.82 13.40
CA ALA A 110 -15.29 0.76 14.79
C ALA A 110 -14.62 -0.37 15.61
N ASP A 111 -14.18 -1.42 14.93
CA ASP A 111 -13.44 -2.55 15.51
C ASP A 111 -11.93 -2.26 15.65
N GLY A 112 -11.46 -1.10 15.20
CA GLY A 112 -10.04 -0.72 15.15
C GLY A 112 -9.27 -1.34 13.98
N GLY A 113 -9.94 -2.04 13.05
CA GLY A 113 -9.34 -2.54 11.82
C GLY A 113 -9.38 -1.51 10.69
N ILE A 114 -8.88 -1.87 9.51
CA ILE A 114 -8.90 -1.03 8.31
C ILE A 114 -8.85 -1.91 7.05
N VAL A 115 -9.40 -1.41 5.94
CA VAL A 115 -9.13 -1.94 4.60
C VAL A 115 -8.17 -0.98 3.89
N VAL A 116 -7.04 -1.49 3.42
CA VAL A 116 -6.07 -0.75 2.60
C VAL A 116 -5.93 -1.43 1.25
N GLY A 117 -5.43 -0.70 0.25
CA GLY A 117 -5.32 -1.30 -1.06
C GLY A 117 -4.80 -0.42 -2.17
N ALA A 118 -4.91 -0.96 -3.38
CA ALA A 118 -4.64 -0.27 -4.62
C ALA A 118 -5.76 -0.53 -5.63
N GLU A 119 -6.11 0.49 -6.40
CA GLU A 119 -6.94 0.35 -7.58
C GLU A 119 -6.07 0.60 -8.82
N ILE A 120 -5.97 -0.43 -9.66
CA ILE A 120 -5.30 -0.36 -10.94
C ILE A 120 -6.22 0.34 -11.93
N LEU A 121 -5.72 1.42 -12.51
CA LEU A 121 -6.44 2.22 -13.50
C LEU A 121 -6.05 1.79 -14.90
N GLU A 122 -4.77 1.45 -15.10
CA GLU A 122 -4.24 1.10 -16.40
C GLU A 122 -2.96 0.27 -16.27
N VAL A 123 -2.77 -0.68 -17.18
CA VAL A 123 -1.55 -1.46 -17.36
C VAL A 123 -1.15 -1.41 -18.83
N GLN A 124 0.08 -0.99 -19.10
CA GLN A 124 0.66 -0.98 -20.44
C GLN A 124 2.02 -1.68 -20.44
N PRO A 125 2.47 -2.24 -21.57
CA PRO A 125 3.87 -2.63 -21.73
C PRO A 125 4.79 -1.42 -21.52
N ALA A 126 5.87 -1.59 -20.76
CA ALA A 126 6.89 -0.55 -20.66
C ALA A 126 7.77 -0.59 -21.91
N THR A 127 7.82 0.52 -22.64
CA THR A 127 8.77 0.78 -23.74
C THR A 127 10.14 1.19 -23.21
#